data_AF-A0A938G575-F1
#
_entry.id   AF-A0A938G575-F1
#
_cell.length_a   1.000
_cell.length_b   1.000
_cell.length_c   1.000
_cell.angle_alpha   90.00
_cell.angle_beta   90.00
_cell.angle_gamma   90.00
#
_symmetry.space_group_name_H-M   'P 1'
#
loop_
_entity.id
_entity.type
_entity.pdbx_description
1 polymer ?
#
loop_
_entity_poly.entity_id
_entity_poly.type
_entity_poly.pdbx_seq_one_letter_code
_entity_poly.pdbx_strand_id
1 'polypeptide(L)' 'MLVGLALIAVGAALLVVTVWFWRASRIDDPVLGPLEVIGSGEFKAADEATRREMLRQARTASSENYG' A
#
# COMPACT_ATOMS: atom_id res chain seq x y z
N MET A 1 36.91 -17.65 -8.26
CA MET A 1 36.55 -16.46 -7.45
C MET A 1 35.65 -15.49 -8.21
N LEU A 2 36.01 -15.08 -9.44
CA LEU A 2 35.23 -14.16 -10.28
C LEU A 2 33.74 -14.56 -10.47
N VAL A 3 33.47 -15.84 -10.77
CA VAL A 3 32.10 -16.34 -10.95
C VAL A 3 31.29 -16.25 -9.64
N GLY A 4 31.91 -16.53 -8.49
CA GLY A 4 31.25 -16.42 -7.19
C GLY A 4 30.87 -14.98 -6.87
N LEU A 5 31.78 -14.03 -7.12
CA LEU A 5 31.50 -12.60 -6.95
C LEU A 5 30.39 -12.12 -7.89
N ALA A 6 30.38 -12.59 -9.13
CA ALA A 6 29.33 -12.27 -10.10
C ALA A 6 27.95 -12.78 -9.63
N LEU A 7 27.88 -14.02 -9.11
CA LEU A 7 26.63 -14.59 -8.59
C LEU A 7 26.12 -13.81 -7.37
N ILE A 8 27.01 -13.40 -6.46
CA ILE A 8 26.64 -12.57 -5.30
C ILE A 8 26.09 -11.22 -5.76
N ALA A 9 26.76 -10.56 -6.72
CA ALA A 9 26.31 -9.28 -7.25
C ALA A 9 24.93 -9.38 -7.92
N VAL A 10 24.70 -10.45 -8.69
CA VAL A 10 23.39 -10.72 -9.31
C VAL A 10 22.31 -10.95 -8.25
N GLY A 11 22.60 -11.73 -7.21
CA GLY A 11 21.66 -11.96 -6.11
C GLY A 11 21.29 -10.66 -5.37
N ALA A 12 22.28 -9.80 -5.10
CA ALA A 12 22.06 -8.49 -4.50
C ALA A 12 21.20 -7.59 -5.41
N ALA A 13 21.49 -7.57 -6.71
CA ALA A 13 20.70 -6.80 -7.68
C ALA A 13 19.24 -7.27 -7.73
N LEU A 14 19.00 -8.60 -7.70
CA LEU A 14 17.65 -9.16 -7.67
C LEU A 14 16.88 -8.77 -6.41
N LEU A 15 17.55 -8.77 -5.24
CA LEU A 15 16.93 -8.30 -4.00
C LEU A 15 16.53 -6.83 -4.08
N VAL A 16 17.42 -5.98 -4.59
CA VAL A 16 17.13 -4.54 -4.77
C VAL A 16 15.94 -4.34 -5.71
N VAL A 17 15.92 -5.02 -6.86
CA VAL A 17 14.82 -4.93 -7.82
C VAL A 17 13.51 -5.43 -7.22
N THR A 18 13.54 -6.52 -6.46
CA THR A 18 12.35 -7.07 -5.79
C THR A 18 11.76 -6.09 -4.78
N VAL A 19 12.61 -5.50 -3.94
CA VAL A 19 12.18 -4.50 -2.96
C VAL A 19 11.66 -3.24 -3.64
N TRP A 20 12.35 -2.77 -4.68
CA TRP A 20 11.90 -1.63 -5.48
C TRP A 20 10.54 -1.91 -6.13
N PHE A 21 10.37 -3.11 -6.69
CA PHE A 21 9.12 -3.55 -7.30
C PHE A 21 7.97 -3.59 -6.28
N TRP A 22 8.20 -4.06 -5.05
CA TRP A 22 7.18 -4.00 -4.00
C TRP A 22 6.81 -2.56 -3.63
N ARG A 23 7.79 -1.66 -3.63
CA ARG A 23 7.53 -0.24 -3.32
C ARG A 23 6.80 0.46 -4.46
N ALA A 24 7.13 0.14 -5.72
CA ALA A 24 6.51 0.72 -6.91
C ALA A 24 5.12 0.12 -7.20
N SER A 25 4.91 -1.16 -6.89
CA SER A 25 3.63 -1.86 -7.08
C SER A 25 2.60 -1.56 -5.99
N ARG A 26 2.97 -0.78 -4.96
CA ARG A 26 1.98 -0.04 -4.16
C ARG A 26 1.47 1.11 -5.01
N ILE A 27 0.72 0.76 -6.06
CA ILE A 27 -0.19 1.67 -6.71
C ILE A 27 -1.25 1.93 -5.64
N ASP A 28 -1.33 3.17 -5.15
CA ASP A 28 -2.42 3.62 -4.30
C ASP A 28 -3.71 3.40 -5.09
N ASP A 29 -4.33 2.23 -4.92
CA ASP A 29 -5.52 1.83 -5.66
C ASP A 29 -6.70 2.59 -5.03
N PRO A 30 -7.30 3.57 -5.73
CA PRO A 30 -8.40 4.37 -5.19
C PRO A 30 -9.65 3.53 -4.89
N VAL A 31 -9.72 2.27 -5.34
CA VAL A 31 -10.80 1.32 -5.04
C VAL A 31 -10.63 0.69 -3.64
N LEU A 32 -9.40 0.64 -3.11
CA LEU A 32 -9.10 0.11 -1.77
C LEU A 32 -9.10 1.19 -0.67
N GLY A 33 -9.31 2.47 -1.01
CA GLY A 33 -9.33 3.58 -0.06
C GLY A 33 -10.20 3.35 1.20
N PRO A 34 -11.42 2.78 1.10
CA PRO A 34 -12.22 2.43 2.30
C PRO A 34 -11.65 1.28 3.14
N LEU A 35 -10.91 0.34 2.53
CA LEU A 35 -10.25 -0.78 3.22
C LEU A 35 -8.94 -0.33 3.91
N GLU A 36 -8.22 0.63 3.31
CA GLU A 36 -7.06 1.32 3.89
C GLU A 36 -7.43 1.95 5.25
N VAL A 37 -8.57 2.63 5.30
CA VAL A 37 -9.08 3.28 6.50
C VAL A 37 -9.37 2.25 7.59
N ILE A 38 -10.01 1.12 7.28
CA ILE A 38 -10.34 0.08 8.28
C ILE A 38 -9.09 -0.60 8.87
N GLY A 39 -8.03 -0.76 8.07
CA GLY A 39 -6.76 -1.35 8.50
C GLY A 39 -5.86 -0.40 9.30
N SER A 40 -6.12 0.91 9.25
CA SER A 40 -5.31 1.92 9.92
C SER A 40 -5.41 1.84 11.45
N GLY A 41 -4.28 2.07 12.13
CA GLY A 41 -4.24 2.13 13.61
C GLY A 41 -5.15 3.23 14.18
N GLU A 42 -5.37 4.28 13.39
CA GLU A 42 -6.24 5.41 13.73
C GLU A 42 -7.71 5.01 13.75
N PHE A 43 -8.18 4.18 12.81
CA PHE A 43 -9.54 3.64 12.83
C PHE A 43 -9.77 2.66 13.98
N LYS A 44 -8.76 1.84 14.32
CA LYS A 44 -8.81 0.97 15.50
C LYS A 44 -8.91 1.76 16.80
N ALA A 45 -8.23 2.90 16.90
CA ALA A 45 -8.26 3.78 18.07
C ALA A 45 -9.48 4.72 18.10
N ALA A 46 -10.12 4.96 16.96
CA ALA A 46 -11.26 5.86 16.84
C ALA A 46 -12.54 5.26 17.42
N ASP A 47 -13.39 6.14 17.97
CA ASP A 47 -14.70 5.82 18.51
C ASP A 47 -15.74 5.59 17.40
N GLU A 48 -16.86 4.94 17.72
CA GLU A 48 -17.86 4.46 16.74
C GLU A 48 -18.42 5.60 15.86
N ALA A 49 -18.63 6.80 16.43
CA ALA A 49 -19.10 7.97 15.68
C ALA A 49 -18.05 8.46 14.65
N THR A 50 -16.78 8.47 15.04
CA THR A 50 -15.67 8.93 14.21
C THR A 50 -15.39 7.94 13.07
N ARG A 51 -15.45 6.63 13.33
CA ARG A 51 -15.33 5.59 12.29
C ARG A 51 -16.38 5.73 11.20
N ARG A 52 -17.63 5.99 11.58
CA ARG A 52 -18.74 6.17 10.63
C ARG A 52 -18.53 7.37 9.73
N GLU A 53 -18.00 8.46 10.28
CA GLU A 53 -17.68 9.66 9.50
C GLU A 53 -16.51 9.42 8.54
N MET A 54 -15.44 8.75 8.99
CA MET A 54 -14.32 8.36 8.14
C MET A 54 -14.76 7.45 6.96
N LEU A 55 -15.65 6.48 7.21
CA LEU A 55 -16.20 5.62 6.17
C LEU A 55 -17.12 6.38 5.19
N ARG A 56 -17.85 7.39 5.67
CA ARG A 56 -18.73 8.22 4.84
C ARG A 56 -17.92 9.05 3.86
N GLN A 57 -16.84 9.67 4.33
CA GLN A 57 -15.94 10.46 3.49
C GLN A 57 -15.22 9.60 2.44
N ALA A 58 -14.73 8.42 2.83
CA ALA A 58 -14.11 7.47 1.89
C ALA A 58 -15.09 6.99 0.80
N ARG A 59 -16.37 6.80 1.13
CA ARG A 59 -17.41 6.42 0.16
C ARG A 59 -17.70 7.53 -0.85
N THR A 60 -17.81 8.78 -0.41
CA THR A 60 -18.07 9.93 -1.30
C THR A 60 -16.91 10.17 -2.27
N ALA A 61 -15.67 10.10 -1.79
CA ALA A 61 -14.48 10.25 -2.63
C ALA A 61 -14.39 9.16 -3.72
N SER A 62 -14.82 7.93 -3.41
CA SER A 62 -14.88 6.83 -4.38
C SER A 62 -15.97 7.03 -5.43
N SER A 63 -17.15 7.55 -5.06
CA SER A 63 -18.22 7.81 -6.03
C SER A 63 -17.90 8.96 -7.01
N GLU A 64 -17.12 9.95 -6.57
CA GLU A 64 -16.77 11.11 -7.39
C GLU A 64 -15.69 10.79 -8.44
N ASN A 65 -14.84 9.80 -8.18
CA ASN A 65 -13.78 9.36 -9.10
C ASN A 65 -14.28 8.38 -10.19
N TYR A 66 -15.52 7.88 -10.07
CA TYR A 66 -16.13 6.88 -10.95
C TYR A 66 -17.47 7.36 -11.59
N GLY A 67 -17.85 8.62 -11.40
CA GLY A 67 -19.01 9.26 -12.03
C GLY A 67 -18.62 10.15 -13.20
#